data_AF-A0A820SHU6-F1
#
_entry.id   AF-A0A820SHU6-F1
#
_cell.length_a   1.000
_cell.length_b   1.000
_cell.length_c   1.000
_cell.angle_alpha   90.00
_cell.angle_beta   90.00
_cell.angle_gamma   90.00
#
_symmetry.space_group_name_H-M   'P 1'
#
loop_
_entity.id
_entity.type
_entity.pdbx_description
1 polymer ?
#
loop_
_entity_poly.entity_id
_entity_poly.type
_entity_poly.pdbx_seq_one_letter_code
_entity_poly.pdbx_strand_id
1 'polypeptide(L)'
;LTLTQTQYLTFYSANCENIEILKRYRGYCEPLLLFFGNNTLVYIQHHVNVPNIEKAIEEQLTNELQVTKGNSKREPFNDSEYNSIQQTTGSITTEPMCKNIR
;
A
#
# COMPACT_ATOMS: atom_id res chain seq x y z
N LEU A 1 2.25 14.07 -11.94
CA LEU A 1 1.40 13.05 -11.29
C LEU A 1 0.36 12.61 -12.29
N THR A 2 0.44 11.38 -12.78
CA THR A 2 -0.59 10.79 -13.64
C THR A 2 -1.53 10.01 -12.73
N LEU A 3 -2.71 10.59 -12.45
CA LEU A 3 -3.77 9.89 -11.73
C LEU A 3 -4.54 9.04 -12.73
N THR A 4 -4.38 7.72 -12.67
CA THR A 4 -5.27 6.77 -13.34
C THR A 4 -6.22 6.20 -12.29
N GLN A 5 -7.44 6.73 -12.25
CA GLN A 5 -8.49 6.24 -11.35
C GLN A 5 -9.41 5.29 -12.13
N THR A 6 -9.54 4.06 -11.63
CA THR A 6 -10.63 3.16 -12.01
C THR A 6 -11.67 3.14 -10.88
N GLN A 7 -12.87 2.62 -11.13
CA GLN A 7 -13.96 2.66 -10.15
C GLN A 7 -13.65 1.96 -8.81
N TYR A 8 -12.67 1.04 -8.76
CA TYR A 8 -12.33 0.25 -7.57
C TYR A 8 -10.85 0.28 -7.17
N LEU A 9 -9.97 0.88 -7.99
CA LEU A 9 -8.53 0.93 -7.74
C LEU A 9 -7.97 2.30 -8.12
N THR A 10 -7.22 2.90 -7.20
CA THR A 10 -6.53 4.18 -7.40
C THR A 10 -5.03 3.96 -7.28
N PHE A 11 -4.28 4.36 -8.31
CA PHE A 11 -2.83 4.31 -8.31
C PHE A 11 -2.25 5.63 -7.81
N TYR A 12 -1.28 5.52 -6.90
CA TYR A 12 -0.47 6.64 -6.43
C TYR A 12 1.00 6.32 -6.70
N SER A 13 1.77 7.34 -7.08
CA SER A 13 3.22 7.25 -7.22
C SER A 13 3.86 8.26 -6.28
N ALA A 14 4.87 7.81 -5.54
CA ALA A 14 5.53 8.57 -4.50
C ALA A 14 7.05 8.41 -4.65
N ASN A 15 7.79 9.53 -4.63
CA ASN A 15 9.24 9.49 -4.58
C ASN A 15 9.70 9.42 -3.11
N CYS A 16 10.32 8.31 -2.72
CA CYS A 16 10.79 8.05 -1.37
C CYS A 16 11.95 8.99 -0.93
N GLU A 17 12.63 9.65 -1.87
CA GLU A 17 13.66 10.66 -1.58
C GLU A 17 13.08 11.92 -0.94
N ASN A 18 11.81 12.24 -1.23
CA ASN A 18 11.19 13.48 -0.76
C ASN A 18 10.22 13.27 0.42
N ILE A 19 9.94 12.01 0.77
CA ILE A 19 8.95 11.66 1.79
C ILE A 19 9.65 11.04 3.00
N GLU A 20 9.62 11.75 4.13
CA GLU A 20 10.32 11.35 5.36
C GLU A 20 9.81 10.02 5.92
N ILE A 21 8.50 9.79 5.87
CA ILE A 21 7.89 8.56 6.38
C ILE A 21 8.27 7.32 5.54
N LEU A 22 8.69 7.52 4.28
CA LEU A 22 9.15 6.45 3.38
C LEU A 22 10.67 6.29 3.39
N LYS A 23 11.41 7.05 4.22
CA LYS A 23 12.88 6.93 4.34
C LYS A 23 13.33 5.51 4.66
N ARG A 24 12.54 4.75 5.41
CA ARG A 24 12.85 3.35 5.78
C ARG A 24 12.81 2.39 4.60
N TYR A 25 12.09 2.73 3.54
CA TYR A 25 12.08 1.97 2.29
C TYR A 25 13.21 2.37 1.34
N ARG A 26 14.06 3.35 1.69
CA ARG A 26 15.23 3.71 0.87
C ARG A 26 16.30 2.61 0.91
N GLY A 27 16.97 2.41 -0.23
CA GLY A 27 18.04 1.42 -0.36
C GLY A 27 17.57 -0.01 -0.61
N TYR A 28 16.26 -0.25 -0.59
CA TYR A 28 15.66 -1.47 -1.15
C TYR A 28 15.38 -1.25 -2.63
N CYS A 29 15.59 -2.27 -3.47
CA CYS A 29 15.48 -2.18 -4.93
C CYS A 29 14.20 -1.47 -5.39
N GLU A 30 14.37 -0.32 -6.04
CA GLU A 30 13.29 0.44 -6.66
C GLU A 30 12.90 -0.22 -7.99
N PRO A 31 11.60 -0.40 -8.29
CA PRO A 31 10.42 0.14 -7.59
C PRO A 31 9.82 -0.77 -6.50
N LEU A 32 9.23 -0.16 -5.47
CA LEU A 32 8.44 -0.81 -4.42
C LEU A 32 6.94 -0.50 -4.61
N LEU A 33 6.09 -1.53 -4.59
CA LEU A 33 4.63 -1.36 -4.68
C LEU A 33 3.98 -1.75 -3.36
N LEU A 34 3.14 -0.85 -2.83
CA LEU A 34 2.39 -1.04 -1.59
C LEU A 34 0.89 -1.10 -1.90
N PHE A 35 0.22 -2.15 -1.45
CA PHE A 35 -1.21 -2.33 -1.63
C PHE A 35 -1.94 -2.07 -0.31
N PHE A 36 -2.93 -1.18 -0.36
CA PHE A 36 -3.74 -0.82 0.78
C PHE A 36 -5.22 -1.13 0.53
N GLY A 37 -5.84 -1.89 1.44
CA GLY A 37 -7.28 -2.09 1.51
C GLY A 37 -7.83 -1.34 2.71
N ASN A 38 -8.66 -0.31 2.48
CA ASN A 38 -9.27 0.54 3.54
C ASN A 38 -8.28 0.89 4.68
N ASN A 39 -7.16 1.52 4.30
CA ASN A 39 -6.07 1.95 5.20
C ASN A 39 -5.23 0.84 5.86
N THR A 40 -5.49 -0.42 5.57
CA THR A 40 -4.65 -1.55 6.01
C THR A 40 -3.72 -1.96 4.88
N LEU A 41 -2.41 -2.09 5.18
CA LEU A 41 -1.46 -2.69 4.25
C LEU A 41 -1.80 -4.18 4.08
N VAL A 42 -2.08 -4.61 2.86
CA VAL A 42 -2.48 -6.00 2.55
C VAL A 42 -1.44 -6.77 1.75
N TYR A 43 -0.53 -6.07 1.05
CA TYR A 43 0.52 -6.70 0.27
C TYR A 43 1.66 -5.72 -0.04
N ILE A 44 2.89 -6.25 -0.15
CA ILE A 44 4.08 -5.53 -0.61
C ILE A 44 4.73 -6.33 -1.74
N GLN A 45 5.04 -5.67 -2.85
CA GLN A 45 5.89 -6.22 -3.90
C GLN A 45 7.19 -5.42 -3.99
N HIS A 46 8.29 -6.09 -3.66
CA HIS A 46 9.62 -5.57 -3.96
C HIS A 46 9.96 -5.89 -5.42
N HIS A 47 10.54 -4.93 -6.14
CA HIS A 47 10.92 -5.02 -7.55
C HIS A 47 9.72 -5.09 -8.51
N VAL A 48 9.93 -4.61 -9.74
CA VAL A 48 8.92 -4.74 -10.80
C VAL A 48 9.00 -6.13 -11.42
N ASN A 49 7.96 -6.91 -11.15
CA ASN A 49 7.66 -8.15 -11.86
C ASN A 49 6.20 -8.06 -12.33
N VAL A 50 6.01 -7.66 -13.60
CA VAL A 50 4.69 -7.33 -14.15
C VAL A 50 3.68 -8.49 -14.00
N PRO A 51 4.00 -9.75 -14.39
CA PRO A 51 3.08 -10.88 -14.18
C PRO A 51 2.65 -11.11 -12.73
N ASN A 52 3.57 -10.91 -11.78
CA ASN A 52 3.25 -11.07 -10.36
C ASN A 52 2.41 -9.90 -9.85
N ILE A 53 2.68 -8.69 -10.32
CA ILE A 53 1.91 -7.50 -9.97
C ILE A 53 0.47 -7.62 -10.47
N GLU A 54 0.26 -8.06 -11.71
CA GLU A 54 -1.08 -8.25 -12.27
C GLU A 54 -1.88 -9.27 -11.45
N LYS A 55 -1.28 -10.43 -11.14
CA LYS A 55 -1.90 -11.44 -10.27
C LYS A 55 -2.20 -10.90 -8.88
N ALA A 56 -1.27 -10.19 -8.27
CA ALA A 56 -1.46 -9.60 -6.96
C ALA A 56 -2.61 -8.56 -6.97
N ILE A 57 -2.73 -7.74 -8.03
CA ILE A 57 -3.84 -6.81 -8.18
C ILE A 57 -5.18 -7.57 -8.22
N GLU A 58 -5.28 -8.61 -9.06
CA GLU A 58 -6.51 -9.40 -9.20
C GLU A 58 -6.90 -10.11 -7.90
N GLU A 59 -5.92 -10.72 -7.21
CA GLU A 59 -6.11 -11.41 -5.94
C GLU A 59 -6.57 -10.43 -4.84
N GLN A 60 -5.90 -9.28 -4.69
CA GLN A 60 -6.25 -8.30 -3.66
C GLN A 60 -7.60 -7.65 -3.93
N LEU A 61 -7.95 -7.36 -5.19
CA LEU A 61 -9.29 -6.85 -5.54
C LEU A 61 -10.38 -7.89 -5.27
N THR A 62 -10.13 -9.15 -5.60
CA THR A 62 -11.07 -10.25 -5.33
C THR A 62 -11.28 -10.43 -3.83
N ASN A 63 -10.21 -10.40 -3.04
CA ASN A 63 -10.27 -10.47 -1.59
C ASN A 63 -11.04 -9.30 -0.99
N GLU A 64 -10.76 -8.07 -1.43
CA GLU A 64 -11.46 -6.87 -0.96
C GLU A 64 -12.96 -6.90 -1.31
N LEU A 65 -13.32 -7.46 -2.46
CA LEU A 65 -14.72 -7.67 -2.83
C LEU A 65 -15.41 -8.68 -1.88
N GLN A 66 -14.73 -9.76 -1.49
CA GLN A 66 -15.27 -10.72 -0.51
C GLN A 66 -15.39 -10.12 0.89
N VAL A 67 -14.43 -9.29 1.30
CA VAL A 67 -14.49 -8.52 2.56
C VAL A 67 -15.69 -7.56 2.54
N THR A 68 -15.89 -6.85 1.43
CA THR A 68 -17.02 -5.93 1.25
C THR A 68 -18.38 -6.65 1.33
N LYS A 69 -18.45 -7.89 0.85
CA LYS A 69 -19.63 -8.75 0.95
C LYS A 69 -19.84 -9.39 2.32
N GLY A 70 -18.89 -9.23 3.25
CA GLY A 70 -18.91 -9.87 4.57
C GLY A 70 -18.51 -11.35 4.59
N ASN A 71 -18.00 -11.87 3.47
CA ASN A 71 -17.62 -13.29 3.32
C ASN A 71 -16.17 -13.57 3.75
N SER A 72 -15.36 -12.53 3.94
CA SER A 72 -13.95 -12.64 4.32
C SER A 72 -13.56 -11.52 5.28
N LYS A 73 -12.42 -11.69 5.96
CA LYS A 73 -11.81 -10.66 6.80
C LYS A 73 -10.55 -10.11 6.14
N ARG A 74 -10.28 -8.84 6.39
CA ARG A 74 -9.04 -8.21 5.92
C ARG A 74 -7.90 -8.62 6.84
N GLU A 75 -6.92 -9.31 6.28
CA GLU A 75 -5.72 -9.74 6.99
C GLU A 75 -4.60 -8.71 6.76
N PRO A 76 -4.03 -8.11 7.82
CA PRO A 76 -2.93 -7.17 7.68
C PRO A 76 -1.66 -7.91 7.26
N PHE A 77 -0.96 -7.37 6.27
CA PHE A 77 0.35 -7.88 5.91
C PHE A 77 1.39 -7.44 6.94
N ASN A 78 2.10 -8.39 7.52
CA ASN A 78 3.11 -8.12 8.53
C ASN A 78 4.43 -7.74 7.87
N ASP A 79 4.72 -6.44 7.78
CA ASP A 79 5.99 -5.91 7.30
C ASP A 79 6.72 -5.17 8.43
N SER A 80 7.97 -5.53 8.69
CA SER A 80 8.76 -4.96 9.81
C SER A 80 9.00 -3.47 9.63
N GLU A 81 9.25 -3.02 8.40
CA GLU A 81 9.46 -1.61 8.09
C GLU A 81 8.16 -0.82 8.29
N TYR A 82 7.04 -1.31 7.75
CA TYR A 82 5.71 -0.72 7.94
C TYR A 82 5.30 -0.62 9.41
N ASN A 83 5.54 -1.68 10.19
CA ASN A 83 5.21 -1.70 11.61
C ASN A 83 6.01 -0.65 12.40
N SER A 84 7.27 -0.42 12.04
CA SER A 84 8.10 0.63 12.65
C SER A 84 7.63 2.04 12.28
N ILE A 85 7.06 2.21 11.08
CA ILE A 85 6.42 3.45 10.63
C ILE A 85 5.16 3.73 11.47
N GLN A 86 4.32 2.73 11.69
CA GLN A 86 3.11 2.82 12.52
C GLN A 86 3.45 3.23 13.97
N GLN A 87 4.49 2.65 14.57
CA GLN A 87 4.90 2.94 15.96
C GLN A 87 5.43 4.37 16.15
N THR A 88 6.10 4.94 15.14
CA THR A 88 6.59 6.32 15.20
C THR A 88 5.43 7.34 15.13
N THR A 89 4.27 6.92 14.63
CA THR A 89 3.08 7.76 14.41
C THR A 89 2.06 7.64 15.56
N GLY A 90 2.48 7.22 16.76
CA GLY A 90 1.63 7.03 17.94
C GLY A 90 1.06 8.32 18.59
N SER A 91 1.09 9.47 17.91
CA SER A 91 0.52 10.73 18.42
C SER A 91 -0.24 11.55 17.38
N ILE A 92 -0.46 11.07 16.16
CA ILE A 92 -1.26 11.82 15.18
C ILE A 92 -2.25 10.87 14.51
N THR A 93 -3.51 11.16 14.82
CA THR A 93 -4.78 10.84 14.16
C THR A 93 -4.70 10.01 12.88
N THR A 94 -5.64 9.07 12.79
CA THR A 94 -6.12 8.27 11.64
C THR A 94 -6.25 9.04 10.31
N GLU A 95 -5.13 9.50 9.76
CA GLU A 95 -5.07 10.16 8.46
C GLU A 95 -4.46 9.18 7.44
N PRO A 96 -5.11 8.97 6.28
CA PRO A 96 -4.60 8.09 5.24
C PRO A 96 -3.17 8.48 4.85
N MET A 97 -2.25 7.51 4.76
CA MET A 97 -0.93 7.74 4.15
C MET A 97 -1.05 8.36 2.75
N CYS A 98 -2.17 8.10 2.06
CA CYS A 98 -2.52 8.67 0.77
C CYS A 98 -2.83 10.18 0.78
N LYS A 99 -3.07 10.83 1.93
CA LYS A 99 -3.31 12.30 1.98
C LYS A 99 -2.01 13.11 1.80
N ASN A 100 -0.86 12.52 2.06
CA ASN A 100 0.45 13.19 2.03
C ASN A 100 1.24 12.91 0.75
N ILE A 101 0.69 12.11 -0.17
CA ILE A 101 1.25 11.89 -1.52
C ILE A 101 0.60 12.94 -2.41
N ARG A 102 1.17 14.15 -2.43
CA ARG A 102 0.64 15.31 -3.17
C ARG A 102 1.32 15.49 -4.52
#